data_AF-A0A2E7N5E5-F1
#
_entry.id   AF-A0A2E7N5E5-F1
#
_cell.length_a   1.000
_cell.length_b   1.000
_cell.length_c   1.000
_cell.angle_alpha   90.00
_cell.angle_beta   90.00
_cell.angle_gamma   90.00
#
_symmetry.space_group_name_H-M   'P 1'
#
loop_
_entity.id
_entity.type
_entity.pdbx_description
1 polymer ?
#
loop_
_entity_poly.entity_id
_entity_poly.type
_entity_poly.pdbx_seq_one_letter_code
_entity_poly.pdbx_strand_id
1 'polypeptide(L)'
;MGIESLSVLAQIATGIATLAVALFLASQLRLQHKDSVITMRAGATNTLTALAEHHIADSEFTNIFLRGIRDEDLNEEERHRYNMFLNMYFVQCQQMWIYDKTSEDTWWWFWAMLQTGPGVRRWYREIGSQLLPEELQDWIDRKMLDAGLVD
;
A
#
# COMPACT_ATOMS: atom_id res chain seq x y z
N MET A 1 -50.85 34.35 -21.46
CA MET A 1 -49.44 34.15 -21.02
C MET A 1 -49.40 33.62 -19.58
N GLY A 2 -50.02 32.46 -19.28
CA GLY A 2 -50.34 32.11 -17.89
C GLY A 2 -49.79 30.79 -17.35
N ILE A 3 -49.44 29.82 -18.21
CA ILE A 3 -49.07 28.47 -17.75
C ILE A 3 -47.80 27.95 -18.42
N GLU A 4 -47.59 28.24 -19.70
CA GLU A 4 -46.36 27.86 -20.43
C GLU A 4 -45.10 28.52 -19.84
N SER A 5 -45.17 29.82 -19.53
CA SER A 5 -44.07 30.54 -18.88
C SER A 5 -43.75 29.97 -17.49
N LEU A 6 -44.77 29.54 -16.75
CA LEU A 6 -44.63 28.94 -15.42
C LEU A 6 -44.01 27.54 -15.50
N SER A 7 -44.39 26.75 -16.51
CA SER A 7 -43.84 25.43 -16.79
C SER A 7 -42.37 25.48 -17.19
N VAL A 8 -41.99 26.44 -18.06
CA VAL A 8 -40.59 26.68 -18.44
C VAL A 8 -39.76 27.10 -17.23
N LEU A 9 -40.30 27.96 -16.36
CA LEU A 9 -39.62 28.39 -15.13
C LEU A 9 -39.42 27.23 -14.16
N ALA A 10 -40.43 26.36 -14.02
CA ALA A 10 -40.36 25.16 -13.20
C ALA A 10 -39.31 24.17 -13.74
N GLN A 11 -39.25 23.94 -15.05
CA GLN A 11 -38.26 23.05 -15.66
C GLN A 11 -36.83 23.57 -15.49
N ILE A 12 -36.60 24.87 -15.64
CA ILE A 12 -35.29 25.48 -15.39
C ILE A 12 -34.89 25.31 -13.92
N ALA A 13 -35.82 25.56 -12.99
CA ALA A 13 -35.58 25.37 -11.56
C ALA A 13 -35.27 23.90 -11.23
N THR A 14 -35.98 22.94 -11.82
CA THR A 14 -35.70 21.51 -11.69
C THR A 14 -34.33 21.15 -12.25
N GLY A 15 -33.97 21.65 -13.44
CA GLY A 15 -32.65 21.40 -14.04
C GLY A 15 -31.50 21.93 -13.18
N ILE A 16 -31.66 23.13 -12.60
CA ILE A 16 -30.70 23.71 -11.65
C ILE A 16 -30.59 22.84 -10.39
N ALA A 17 -31.72 22.36 -9.86
CA ALA A 17 -31.73 21.49 -8.69
C ALA A 17 -31.02 20.15 -8.97
N THR A 18 -31.25 19.53 -10.13
CA THR A 18 -30.55 18.31 -10.55
C THR A 18 -29.05 18.53 -10.68
N LEU A 19 -28.63 19.65 -11.28
CA LEU A 19 -27.21 20.00 -11.40
C LEU A 19 -26.56 20.21 -10.02
N ALA A 20 -27.25 20.90 -9.11
CA ALA A 20 -26.77 21.11 -7.74
C ALA A 20 -26.58 19.77 -7.00
N VAL A 21 -27.52 18.84 -7.14
CA VAL A 21 -27.41 17.49 -6.57
C VAL A 21 -26.25 16.72 -7.18
N ALA A 22 -26.05 16.79 -8.50
CA ALA A 22 -24.93 16.13 -9.17
C ALA A 22 -23.57 16.67 -8.69
N LEU A 23 -23.43 18.00 -8.55
CA LEU A 23 -22.22 18.63 -8.02
C LEU A 23 -21.98 18.26 -6.55
N PHE A 24 -23.04 18.18 -5.75
CA PHE A 24 -22.96 17.73 -4.36
C PHE A 24 -22.52 16.27 -4.25
N LEU A 25 -23.09 15.37 -5.04
CA LEU A 25 -22.69 13.96 -5.10
C LEU A 25 -21.24 13.80 -5.58
N ALA A 26 -20.82 14.54 -6.61
CA ALA A 26 -19.44 14.52 -7.07
C ALA A 26 -18.46 15.00 -5.99
N SER A 27 -18.84 16.05 -5.24
CA SER A 27 -18.05 16.55 -4.12
C SER A 27 -17.97 15.54 -2.97
N GLN A 28 -19.09 14.89 -2.63
CA GLN A 28 -19.13 13.81 -1.64
C GLN A 28 -18.27 12.62 -2.05
N LEU A 29 -18.36 12.17 -3.31
CA LEU A 29 -17.56 11.06 -3.82
C LEU A 29 -16.05 11.37 -3.70
N ARG A 30 -15.66 12.61 -4.01
CA ARG A 30 -14.26 13.06 -3.87
C ARG A 30 -13.79 13.07 -2.41
N LEU A 31 -14.63 13.54 -1.49
CA LEU A 31 -14.33 13.52 -0.05
C LEU A 31 -14.28 12.10 0.50
N GLN A 32 -15.25 11.26 0.15
CA GLN A 32 -15.32 9.85 0.54
C GLN A 32 -14.12 9.05 0.03
N HIS A 33 -13.66 9.32 -1.20
CA HIS A 33 -12.45 8.72 -1.73
C HIS A 33 -11.22 9.12 -0.89
N LYS A 34 -11.08 10.40 -0.55
CA LYS A 34 -9.99 10.89 0.31
C LYS A 34 -10.03 10.24 1.70
N ASP A 35 -11.19 10.18 2.34
CA ASP A 35 -11.35 9.57 3.66
C ASP A 35 -11.09 8.06 3.64
N SER A 36 -11.49 7.37 2.56
CA SER A 36 -11.20 5.96 2.34
C SER A 36 -9.70 5.70 2.21
N VAL A 37 -8.98 6.54 1.47
CA VAL A 37 -7.51 6.45 1.33
C VAL A 37 -6.82 6.65 2.68
N ILE A 38 -7.23 7.67 3.45
CA ILE A 38 -6.65 7.95 4.78
C ILE A 38 -6.91 6.78 5.74
N THR A 39 -8.15 6.27 5.79
CA THR A 39 -8.54 5.18 6.69
C THR A 39 -7.77 3.90 6.38
N MET A 40 -7.64 3.56 5.10
CA MET A 40 -6.90 2.38 4.71
C MET A 40 -5.40 2.52 5.00
N ARG A 41 -4.80 3.68 4.72
CA ARG A 41 -3.39 3.95 5.05
C ARG A 41 -3.15 3.82 6.56
N ALA A 42 -4.05 4.35 7.38
CA ALA A 42 -4.00 4.20 8.83
C ALA A 42 -4.11 2.71 9.24
N GLY A 43 -5.03 1.95 8.62
CA GLY A 43 -5.17 0.52 8.86
C GLY A 43 -3.91 -0.28 8.51
N ALA A 44 -3.36 -0.07 7.32
CA ALA A 44 -2.14 -0.73 6.87
C ALA A 44 -0.93 -0.36 7.74
N THR A 45 -0.83 0.92 8.14
CA THR A 45 0.18 1.37 9.11
C THR A 45 0.01 0.67 10.46
N ASN A 46 -1.21 0.57 10.99
CA ASN A 46 -1.48 -0.14 12.24
C ASN A 46 -1.10 -1.62 12.16
N THR A 47 -1.34 -2.28 11.02
CA THR A 47 -0.91 -3.68 10.82
C THR A 47 0.61 -3.80 10.80
N LEU A 48 1.32 -2.90 10.10
CA LEU A 48 2.78 -2.89 10.10
C LEU A 48 3.36 -2.60 11.48
N THR A 49 2.77 -1.67 12.24
CA THR A 49 3.15 -1.39 13.62
C THR A 49 2.91 -2.59 14.53
N ALA A 50 1.75 -3.25 14.43
CA ALA A 50 1.44 -4.45 15.22
C ALA A 50 2.39 -5.61 14.89
N LEU A 51 2.76 -5.77 13.61
CA LEU A 51 3.82 -6.68 13.20
C LEU A 51 5.11 -6.28 13.92
N ALA A 52 5.59 -5.05 13.78
CA ALA A 52 6.83 -4.59 14.42
C ALA A 52 6.82 -4.77 15.96
N GLU A 53 5.70 -4.49 16.63
CA GLU A 53 5.56 -4.71 18.08
C GLU A 53 5.70 -6.18 18.47
N HIS A 54 5.08 -7.09 17.70
CA HIS A 54 5.23 -8.52 17.91
C HIS A 54 6.69 -8.98 17.70
N HIS A 55 7.37 -8.39 16.71
CA HIS A 55 8.78 -8.67 16.43
C HIS A 55 9.70 -8.24 17.58
N ILE A 56 9.48 -7.02 18.09
CA ILE A 56 10.29 -6.44 19.16
C ILE A 56 10.07 -7.19 20.49
N ALA A 57 8.87 -7.73 20.71
CA ALA A 57 8.56 -8.50 21.91
C ALA A 57 9.15 -9.92 21.92
N ASP A 58 9.42 -10.51 20.75
CA ASP A 58 9.97 -11.86 20.61
C ASP A 58 11.48 -11.82 20.30
N SER A 59 12.28 -12.12 21.32
CA SER A 59 13.74 -12.19 21.20
C SER A 59 14.23 -13.34 20.32
N GLU A 60 13.47 -14.45 20.22
CA GLU A 60 13.80 -15.59 19.36
C GLU A 60 13.62 -15.17 17.90
N PHE A 61 12.47 -14.59 17.57
CA PHE A 61 12.22 -14.09 16.23
C PHE A 61 13.20 -12.98 15.84
N THR A 62 13.53 -12.07 16.75
CA THR A 62 14.53 -11.02 16.51
C THR A 62 15.87 -11.61 16.06
N ASN A 63 16.31 -12.71 16.69
CA ASN A 63 17.55 -13.38 16.31
C ASN A 63 17.44 -14.01 14.91
N ILE A 64 16.33 -14.71 14.62
CA ILE A 64 16.05 -15.27 13.29
C ILE A 64 16.08 -14.17 12.22
N PHE A 65 15.40 -13.05 12.46
CA PHE A 65 15.32 -11.93 11.54
C PHE A 65 16.71 -11.32 11.30
N LEU A 66 17.48 -11.09 12.36
CA LEU A 66 18.85 -10.55 12.27
C LEU A 66 19.78 -11.46 11.46
N ARG A 67 19.67 -12.78 11.62
CA ARG A 67 20.42 -13.76 10.82
C ARG A 67 19.94 -13.75 9.37
N GLY A 68 18.62 -13.70 9.17
CA GLY A 68 17.99 -13.63 7.85
C GLY A 68 18.40 -12.40 7.05
N ILE A 69 18.40 -11.19 7.64
CA ILE A 69 18.81 -9.96 6.92
C ILE A 69 20.30 -9.98 6.54
N ARG A 70 21.14 -10.66 7.34
CA ARG A 70 22.57 -10.86 7.09
C ARG A 70 22.87 -12.01 6.14
N ASP A 71 21.82 -12.70 5.67
CA ASP A 71 21.95 -13.83 4.77
C ASP A 71 22.74 -15.01 5.39
N GLU A 72 22.60 -15.19 6.70
CA GLU A 72 23.17 -16.32 7.42
C GLU A 72 22.26 -17.55 7.30
N ASP A 73 22.83 -18.75 7.48
CA ASP A 73 22.06 -20.00 7.42
C ASP A 73 20.93 -20.00 8.45
N LEU A 74 19.71 -20.22 7.97
CA LEU A 74 18.52 -20.48 8.76
C LEU A 74 18.12 -21.94 8.61
N ASN A 75 17.72 -22.59 9.71
CA ASN A 75 17.11 -23.92 9.62
C ASN A 75 15.72 -23.82 8.93
N GLU A 76 15.10 -24.95 8.63
CA GLU A 76 13.84 -24.97 7.87
C GLU A 76 12.70 -24.19 8.55
N GLU A 77 12.55 -24.35 9.86
CA GLU A 77 11.53 -23.64 10.65
C GLU A 77 11.81 -22.14 10.73
N GLU A 78 13.06 -21.77 11.01
CA GLU A 78 13.51 -20.38 11.06
C GLU A 78 13.29 -19.67 9.71
N ARG A 79 13.66 -20.34 8.61
CA ARG A 79 13.45 -19.85 7.25
C ARG A 79 11.96 -19.69 6.95
N HIS A 80 11.12 -20.63 7.37
CA HIS A 80 9.68 -20.50 7.21
C HIS A 80 9.13 -19.27 7.95
N ARG A 81 9.53 -19.05 9.21
CA ARG A 81 9.12 -17.90 10.01
C ARG A 81 9.59 -16.58 9.39
N TYR A 82 10.84 -16.52 8.94
CA TYR A 82 11.40 -15.36 8.23
C TYR A 82 10.64 -15.04 6.94
N ASN A 83 10.39 -16.05 6.11
CA ASN A 83 9.64 -15.90 4.86
C ASN A 83 8.20 -15.46 5.11
N MET A 84 7.53 -16.04 6.11
CA MET A 84 6.15 -15.66 6.47
C MET A 84 6.06 -14.19 6.87
N PHE A 85 7.03 -13.69 7.63
CA PHE A 85 7.06 -12.28 7.99
C PHE A 85 7.22 -11.38 6.75
N LEU A 86 8.22 -11.65 5.91
CA LEU A 86 8.46 -10.84 4.72
C LEU A 86 7.30 -10.91 3.72
N ASN A 87 6.67 -12.09 3.55
CA ASN A 87 5.44 -12.24 2.77
C ASN A 87 4.36 -11.28 3.26
N MET A 88 4.07 -11.30 4.57
CA MET A 88 3.05 -10.43 5.18
C MET A 88 3.41 -8.96 4.99
N TYR A 89 4.67 -8.58 5.23
CA TYR A 89 5.12 -7.20 5.08
C TYR A 89 4.95 -6.68 3.64
N PHE A 90 5.43 -7.43 2.65
CA PHE A 90 5.38 -7.01 1.24
C PHE A 90 3.95 -7.03 0.67
N VAL A 91 3.09 -7.95 1.11
CA VAL A 91 1.67 -7.92 0.75
C VAL A 91 0.99 -6.65 1.30
N GLN A 92 1.32 -6.21 2.51
CA GLN A 92 0.79 -4.95 3.02
C GLN A 92 1.29 -3.74 2.23
N CYS A 93 2.57 -3.73 1.85
CA CYS A 93 3.12 -2.68 0.98
C CYS A 93 2.44 -2.67 -0.39
N GLN A 94 2.13 -3.85 -0.96
CA GLN A 94 1.34 -3.97 -2.19
C GLN A 94 -0.06 -3.37 -2.02
N GLN A 95 -0.74 -3.61 -0.90
CA GLN A 95 -2.05 -2.99 -0.65
C GLN A 95 -1.94 -1.46 -0.62
N MET A 96 -0.89 -0.90 0.00
CA MET A 96 -0.67 0.56 -0.07
C MET A 96 -0.45 1.04 -1.52
N TRP A 97 0.33 0.28 -2.30
CA TRP A 97 0.60 0.62 -3.69
C TRP A 97 -0.62 0.56 -4.61
N ILE A 98 -1.49 -0.44 -4.47
CA ILE A 98 -2.69 -0.57 -5.33
C ILE A 98 -3.58 0.66 -5.24
N TYR A 99 -3.62 1.32 -4.08
CA TYR A 99 -4.47 2.48 -3.85
C TYR A 99 -3.81 3.80 -4.21
N ASP A 100 -2.48 3.87 -4.18
CA ASP A 100 -1.71 5.04 -4.63
C ASP A 100 -0.44 4.59 -5.36
N LYS A 101 -0.64 4.15 -6.62
CA LYS A 101 0.37 3.50 -7.48
C LYS A 101 1.63 4.32 -7.73
N THR A 102 1.62 5.61 -7.40
CA THR A 102 2.72 6.54 -7.67
C THR A 102 3.21 7.28 -6.43
N SER A 103 2.77 6.88 -5.23
CA SER A 103 3.18 7.55 -3.99
C SER A 103 4.66 7.27 -3.68
N GLU A 104 5.44 8.33 -3.48
CA GLU A 104 6.77 8.21 -2.85
C GLU A 104 6.65 7.66 -1.42
N ASP A 105 5.52 7.90 -0.75
CA ASP A 105 5.23 7.35 0.57
C ASP A 105 5.15 5.82 0.57
N THR A 106 4.63 5.23 -0.51
CA THR A 106 4.57 3.77 -0.68
C THR A 106 5.96 3.21 -0.91
N TRP A 107 6.79 3.90 -1.72
CA TRP A 107 8.17 3.48 -1.96
C TRP A 107 8.96 3.43 -0.66
N TRP A 108 8.75 4.39 0.24
CA TRP A 108 9.44 4.43 1.53
C TRP A 108 9.28 3.11 2.32
N TRP A 109 8.11 2.47 2.31
CA TRP A 109 7.88 1.20 3.02
C TRP A 109 8.62 0.03 2.38
N PHE A 110 8.65 -0.06 1.05
CA PHE A 110 9.46 -1.06 0.35
C PHE A 110 10.95 -0.84 0.62
N TRP A 111 11.41 0.39 0.44
CA TRP A 111 12.80 0.80 0.68
C TRP A 111 13.24 0.51 2.11
N ALA A 112 12.41 0.83 3.11
CA ALA A 112 12.68 0.61 4.53
C ALA A 112 13.04 -0.84 4.84
N MET A 113 12.39 -1.80 4.18
CA MET A 113 12.66 -3.23 4.34
C MET A 113 13.82 -3.70 3.45
N LEU A 114 13.83 -3.33 2.17
CA LEU A 114 14.85 -3.75 1.20
C LEU A 114 16.27 -3.28 1.56
N GLN A 115 16.39 -2.12 2.22
CA GLN A 115 17.69 -1.59 2.65
C GLN A 115 18.25 -2.28 3.90
N THR A 116 17.44 -3.06 4.65
CA THR A 116 17.88 -3.62 5.94
C THR A 116 19.04 -4.61 5.81
N GLY A 117 19.13 -5.32 4.68
CA GLY A 117 20.26 -6.21 4.43
C GLY A 117 20.16 -7.01 3.13
N PRO A 118 21.28 -7.61 2.70
CA PRO A 118 21.33 -8.41 1.47
C PRO A 118 20.40 -9.63 1.51
N GLY A 119 20.13 -10.20 2.68
CA GLY A 119 19.22 -11.34 2.80
C GLY A 119 17.77 -11.00 2.49
N VAL A 120 17.32 -9.77 2.77
CA VAL A 120 15.98 -9.31 2.35
C VAL A 120 15.93 -9.12 0.84
N ARG A 121 16.99 -8.57 0.23
CA ARG A 121 17.05 -8.41 -1.23
C ARG A 121 17.10 -9.74 -1.95
N ARG A 122 17.85 -10.72 -1.43
CA ARG A 122 17.85 -12.10 -1.93
C ARG A 122 16.46 -12.70 -1.85
N TRP A 123 15.83 -12.63 -0.67
CA TRP A 123 14.46 -13.12 -0.47
C TRP A 123 13.48 -12.46 -1.46
N TYR A 124 13.60 -11.15 -1.70
CA TYR A 124 12.73 -10.45 -2.64
C TYR A 124 12.91 -10.98 -4.07
N ARG A 125 14.15 -11.19 -4.53
CA ARG A 125 14.41 -11.76 -5.86
C ARG A 125 13.88 -13.18 -6.02
N GLU A 126 14.04 -14.01 -4.99
CA GLU A 126 13.72 -15.45 -5.05
C GLU A 126 12.24 -15.76 -4.80
N ILE A 127 11.62 -15.05 -3.86
CA ILE A 127 10.27 -15.34 -3.34
C ILE A 127 9.36 -14.12 -3.52
N GLY A 128 9.79 -12.95 -3.05
CA GLY A 128 8.96 -11.75 -2.98
C GLY A 128 8.42 -11.32 -4.33
N SER A 129 9.25 -11.33 -5.38
CA SER A 129 8.89 -10.97 -6.76
C SER A 129 7.71 -11.80 -7.25
N GLN A 130 7.72 -13.12 -7.01
CA GLN A 130 6.67 -14.05 -7.44
C GLN A 130 5.31 -13.81 -6.76
N LEU A 131 5.30 -13.12 -5.60
CA LEU A 131 4.08 -12.81 -4.86
C LEU A 131 3.40 -11.53 -5.36
N LEU A 132 4.14 -10.66 -6.04
CA LEU A 132 3.68 -9.33 -6.42
C LEU A 132 3.20 -9.32 -7.88
N PRO A 133 2.26 -8.43 -8.27
CA PRO A 133 1.92 -8.20 -9.67
C PRO A 133 3.13 -7.70 -10.47
N GLU A 134 3.26 -8.10 -11.73
CA GLU A 134 4.37 -7.74 -12.62
C GLU A 134 4.61 -6.22 -12.70
N GLU A 135 3.53 -5.42 -12.79
CA GLU A 135 3.61 -3.94 -12.79
C GLU A 135 4.29 -3.38 -11.52
N LEU A 136 4.03 -3.99 -10.37
CA LEU A 136 4.63 -3.59 -9.10
C LEU A 136 6.08 -4.05 -9.01
N GLN A 137 6.39 -5.26 -9.49
CA GLN A 137 7.76 -5.76 -9.56
C GLN A 137 8.64 -4.81 -10.39
N ASP A 138 8.22 -4.47 -11.62
CA ASP A 138 8.92 -3.54 -12.50
C ASP A 138 9.12 -2.15 -11.88
N TRP A 139 8.16 -1.70 -11.06
CA TRP A 139 8.26 -0.44 -10.36
C TRP A 139 9.27 -0.51 -9.21
N ILE A 140 9.23 -1.55 -8.38
CA ILE A 140 10.18 -1.78 -7.29
C ILE A 140 11.60 -1.95 -7.86
N ASP A 141 11.79 -2.72 -8.91
CA ASP A 141 13.10 -3.03 -9.48
C ASP A 141 13.78 -1.76 -10.04
N ARG A 142 13.01 -0.88 -10.70
CA ARG A 142 13.50 0.44 -11.11
C ARG A 142 13.90 1.31 -9.92
N LYS A 143 13.06 1.35 -8.88
CA LYS A 143 13.34 2.12 -7.67
C LYS A 143 14.55 1.57 -6.89
N MET A 144 14.76 0.25 -6.90
CA MET A 144 15.95 -0.39 -6.33
C MET A 144 17.22 -0.02 -7.10
N LEU A 145 17.16 0.00 -8.44
CA LEU A 145 18.25 0.48 -9.29
C LEU A 145 18.61 1.94 -8.97
N ASP A 146 17.61 2.82 -8.92
CA ASP A 146 17.82 4.24 -8.60
C ASP A 146 18.40 4.45 -7.19
N ALA A 147 18.01 3.60 -6.23
CA ALA A 147 18.48 3.65 -4.84
C ALA A 147 19.84 2.96 -4.62
N GLY A 148 20.43 2.33 -5.65
CA GLY A 148 21.67 1.56 -5.49
C GLY A 148 21.52 0.31 -4.62
N LEU A 149 20.31 -0.25 -4.53
CA LEU A 149 19.99 -1.46 -3.77
C LEU A 149 20.11 -2.73 -4.62
N VAL A 150 20.91 -2.69 -5.68
CA VAL A 150 21.15 -3.83 -6.56
C VAL A 150 22.55 -4.31 -6.27
N ASP A 151 22.67 -5.53 -5.73
CA ASP A 151 23.94 -6.21 -5.53
C ASP A 151 24.44 -6.80 -6.86
#